data_AF-A0A935ZH47-F1
#
_entry.id   AF-A0A935ZH47-F1
#
_cell.length_a   1.000
_cell.length_b   1.000
_cell.length_c   1.000
_cell.angle_alpha   90.00
_cell.angle_beta   90.00
_cell.angle_gamma   90.00
#
_symmetry.space_group_name_H-M   'P 1'
#
loop_
_entity.id
_entity.type
_entity.pdbx_description
1 polymer ?
#
loop_
_entity_poly.entity_id
_entity_poly.type
_entity_poly.pdbx_seq_one_letter_code
_entity_poly.pdbx_strand_id
1 'polypeptide(L)'
;MADDNIDDGLIDVVMQTVGRRVLERAAASAELLETLIHAQGRVLRRDQELWAGHAVLNYDRELLPRVARASSLGTSVYLGNRRIATYTSLDAGPAPEVGAYAEAELVETVLRKRQPFRGTLEWNGRPTMLAARPLFASDKPEEYGPIGILEAYQDVGTLRDMLAASWRRGAAEDPATLVRALHAERLGAVTEFVDDVARRLQLLALNGNIIAAQAGDHGRAFRVVCRELGSLAEQSKDVVAEVRRLGEDARRSEPA
;
A
#
# COMPACT_ATOMS: atom_id res chain seq x y z
N MET A 1 40.08 -10.83 -15.11
CA MET A 1 38.65 -11.08 -15.32
C MET A 1 38.25 -12.07 -14.24
N ALA A 2 37.89 -11.54 -13.07
CA ALA A 2 37.46 -12.34 -11.93
C ALA A 2 35.94 -12.55 -12.05
N ASP A 3 35.54 -13.77 -11.75
CA ASP A 3 34.20 -14.34 -11.86
C ASP A 3 33.10 -13.40 -11.35
N ASP A 4 32.20 -12.98 -12.25
CA ASP A 4 31.04 -12.13 -11.98
C ASP A 4 29.79 -12.98 -11.65
N ASN A 5 30.02 -14.23 -11.24
CA ASN A 5 28.99 -15.20 -10.88
C ASN A 5 28.61 -14.96 -9.41
N ILE A 6 27.88 -13.87 -9.16
CA ILE A 6 27.04 -13.79 -7.95
C ILE A 6 26.21 -15.07 -7.97
N ASP A 7 26.30 -15.87 -6.91
CA ASP A 7 25.70 -17.20 -6.83
C ASP A 7 24.17 -17.10 -7.03
N ASP A 8 23.71 -17.23 -8.27
CA ASP A 8 22.31 -17.07 -8.68
C ASP A 8 21.37 -17.94 -7.81
N GLY A 9 21.88 -19.09 -7.34
CA GLY A 9 21.15 -19.97 -6.42
C GLY A 9 20.85 -19.33 -5.06
N LEU A 10 21.73 -18.45 -4.56
CA LEU A 10 21.52 -17.74 -3.30
C LEU A 10 20.47 -16.63 -3.45
N ILE A 11 20.50 -15.91 -4.58
CA ILE A 11 19.48 -14.91 -4.91
C ILE A 11 18.11 -15.58 -5.01
N ASP A 12 18.01 -16.76 -5.61
CA ASP A 12 16.76 -17.51 -5.71
C ASP A 12 16.20 -17.91 -4.34
N VAL A 13 17.05 -18.36 -3.41
CA VAL A 13 16.64 -18.66 -2.02
C VAL A 13 16.13 -17.41 -1.29
N VAL A 14 16.84 -16.29 -1.42
CA VAL A 14 16.40 -15.00 -0.88
C VAL A 14 15.05 -14.59 -1.50
N MET A 15 14.90 -14.74 -2.82
CA MET A 15 13.68 -14.38 -3.55
C MET A 15 12.46 -15.19 -3.11
N GLN A 16 12.63 -16.46 -2.73
CA GLN A 16 11.53 -17.24 -2.13
C GLN A 16 11.05 -16.63 -0.81
N THR A 17 11.99 -16.23 0.05
CA THR A 17 11.67 -15.65 1.37
C THR A 17 11.10 -14.24 1.25
N VAL A 18 11.73 -13.39 0.45
CA VAL A 18 11.28 -12.01 0.20
C VAL A 18 9.95 -12.02 -0.54
N GLY A 19 9.78 -12.90 -1.52
CA GLY A 19 8.58 -12.99 -2.34
C GLY A 19 7.33 -13.27 -1.51
N ARG A 20 7.38 -14.23 -0.58
CA ARG A 20 6.25 -14.50 0.34
C ARG A 20 5.85 -13.25 1.12
N ARG A 21 6.83 -12.53 1.68
CA ARG A 21 6.58 -11.29 2.43
C ARG A 21 6.08 -10.15 1.56
N VAL A 22 6.53 -10.08 0.30
CA VAL A 22 6.02 -9.11 -0.69
C VAL A 22 4.55 -9.39 -0.97
N LEU A 23 4.15 -10.65 -1.14
CA LEU A 23 2.74 -11.01 -1.34
C LEU A 23 1.88 -10.72 -0.11
N GLU A 24 2.39 -10.98 1.09
CA GLU A 24 1.73 -10.60 2.36
C GLU A 24 1.56 -9.07 2.45
N ARG A 25 2.61 -8.31 2.12
CA ARG A 25 2.56 -6.84 2.10
C ARG A 25 1.62 -6.30 1.02
N ALA A 26 1.62 -6.90 -0.17
CA ALA A 26 0.71 -6.52 -1.25
C ALA A 26 -0.74 -6.73 -0.82
N ALA A 27 -1.03 -7.85 -0.16
CA ALA A 27 -2.36 -8.10 0.36
C ALA A 27 -2.76 -7.04 1.38
N ALA A 28 -1.92 -6.77 2.38
CA ALA A 28 -2.18 -5.73 3.38
C ALA A 28 -2.32 -4.33 2.75
N SER A 29 -1.53 -4.01 1.72
CA SER A 29 -1.61 -2.73 1.00
C SER A 29 -2.93 -2.57 0.26
N ALA A 30 -3.42 -3.62 -0.39
CA ALA A 30 -4.73 -3.59 -1.03
C ALA A 30 -5.87 -3.45 0.01
N GLU A 31 -5.69 -4.01 1.21
CA GLU A 31 -6.60 -3.94 2.37
C GLU A 31 -6.69 -2.51 2.93
N LEU A 32 -5.52 -1.89 3.06
CA LEU A 32 -5.40 -0.49 3.45
C LEU A 32 -6.07 0.42 2.42
N LEU A 33 -5.84 0.17 1.12
CA LEU A 33 -6.46 0.95 0.05
C LEU A 33 -7.99 0.86 0.13
N GLU A 34 -8.54 -0.34 0.28
CA GLU A 34 -9.98 -0.55 0.45
C GLU A 34 -10.53 0.24 1.63
N THR A 35 -9.89 0.11 2.78
CA THR A 35 -10.27 0.81 4.01
C THR A 35 -10.29 2.33 3.81
N LEU A 36 -9.25 2.88 3.17
CA LEU A 36 -9.14 4.33 2.92
C LEU A 36 -10.10 4.83 1.83
N ILE A 37 -10.44 3.99 0.85
CA ILE A 37 -11.49 4.30 -0.13
C ILE A 37 -12.83 4.43 0.60
N HIS A 38 -13.20 3.44 1.42
CA HIS A 38 -14.46 3.48 2.16
C HIS A 38 -14.50 4.59 3.22
N ALA A 39 -13.36 4.97 3.79
CA ALA A 39 -13.26 6.10 4.72
C ALA A 39 -13.60 7.46 4.05
N GLN A 40 -13.47 7.59 2.73
CA GLN A 40 -13.87 8.79 1.99
C GLN A 40 -15.39 8.89 1.79
N GLY A 41 -16.13 7.81 2.05
CA GLY A 41 -17.58 7.75 2.02
C GLY A 41 -18.11 6.65 1.12
N ARG A 42 -19.35 6.83 0.65
CA ARG A 42 -20.03 5.82 -0.19
C ARG A 42 -19.27 5.61 -1.50
N VAL A 43 -18.95 4.37 -1.79
CA VAL A 43 -18.33 3.95 -3.04
C VAL A 43 -19.42 3.64 -4.06
N LEU A 44 -19.37 4.34 -5.19
CA LEU A 44 -20.39 4.25 -6.23
C LEU A 44 -19.73 4.30 -7.60
N ARG A 45 -20.32 3.59 -8.56
CA ARG A 45 -20.01 3.76 -9.98
C ARG A 45 -20.97 4.80 -10.58
N ARG A 46 -20.44 5.79 -11.28
CA ARG A 46 -21.21 6.74 -12.09
C ARG A 46 -20.57 6.81 -13.48
N ASP A 47 -21.32 6.42 -14.50
CA ASP A 47 -20.83 6.31 -15.87
C ASP A 47 -19.56 5.43 -15.99
N GLN A 48 -18.41 6.08 -16.24
CA GLN A 48 -17.07 5.49 -16.38
C GLN A 48 -16.12 5.89 -15.23
N GLU A 49 -16.67 6.44 -14.16
CA GLU A 49 -15.94 6.91 -13.01
C GLU A 49 -16.29 6.11 -11.77
N LEU A 50 -15.27 5.88 -10.95
CA LEU A 50 -15.42 5.32 -9.62
C LEU A 50 -15.30 6.44 -8.60
N TRP A 51 -16.34 6.59 -7.80
CA TRP A 51 -16.47 7.63 -6.79
C TRP A 51 -16.37 7.04 -5.39
N ALA A 52 -15.70 7.74 -4.50
CA ALA A 52 -15.68 7.46 -3.06
C ALA A 52 -16.05 8.75 -2.31
N GLY A 53 -17.31 8.86 -1.87
CA GLY A 53 -17.87 10.10 -1.35
C GLY A 53 -17.87 11.20 -2.43
N HIS A 54 -17.03 12.21 -2.26
CA HIS A 54 -16.84 13.31 -3.23
C HIS A 54 -15.59 13.15 -4.10
N ALA A 55 -14.74 12.16 -3.82
CA ALA A 55 -13.51 11.94 -4.56
C ALA A 55 -13.73 11.04 -5.78
N VAL A 56 -13.08 11.39 -6.89
CA VAL A 56 -12.99 10.56 -8.09
C VAL A 56 -11.70 9.77 -8.01
N LEU A 57 -11.79 8.45 -8.12
CA LEU A 57 -10.61 7.57 -8.05
C LEU A 57 -9.87 7.42 -9.38
N ASN A 58 -10.49 7.80 -10.51
CA ASN A 58 -9.83 7.78 -11.82
C ASN A 58 -8.63 8.74 -11.82
N TYR A 59 -7.46 8.25 -12.24
CA TYR A 59 -6.19 8.98 -12.22
C TYR A 59 -5.85 9.62 -10.86
N ASP A 60 -6.29 9.00 -9.75
CA ASP A 60 -6.07 9.53 -8.41
C ASP A 60 -4.58 9.85 -8.14
N ARG A 61 -4.34 11.04 -7.60
CA ARG A 61 -3.00 11.58 -7.27
C ARG A 61 -2.80 11.82 -5.79
N GLU A 62 -3.78 11.43 -4.97
CA GLU A 62 -3.76 11.72 -3.55
C GLU A 62 -3.67 10.45 -2.72
N LEU A 63 -4.61 9.53 -2.92
CA LEU A 63 -4.72 8.30 -2.16
C LEU A 63 -3.70 7.24 -2.60
N LEU A 64 -3.69 6.89 -3.88
CA LEU A 64 -2.84 5.83 -4.44
C LEU A 64 -1.35 6.11 -4.18
N PRO A 65 -0.83 7.32 -4.43
CA PRO A 65 0.57 7.61 -4.13
C PRO A 65 0.91 7.48 -2.65
N ARG A 66 -0.03 7.79 -1.74
CA ARG A 66 0.17 7.60 -0.30
C ARG A 66 0.27 6.13 0.07
N VAL A 67 -0.67 5.32 -0.42
CA VAL A 67 -0.67 3.86 -0.15
C VAL A 67 0.58 3.21 -0.73
N ALA A 68 0.91 3.51 -1.99
CA ALA A 68 2.05 2.96 -2.68
C ALA A 68 3.40 3.33 -2.03
N ARG A 69 3.56 4.58 -1.58
CA ARG A 69 4.75 4.98 -0.81
C ARG A 69 4.79 4.27 0.52
N ALA A 70 3.69 4.25 1.27
CA ALA A 70 3.61 3.59 2.58
C ALA A 70 4.01 2.11 2.49
N SER A 71 3.57 1.41 1.45
CA SER A 71 3.86 -0.01 1.28
C SER A 71 5.12 -0.30 0.46
N SER A 72 5.80 0.71 -0.11
CA SER A 72 6.86 0.51 -1.12
C SER A 72 6.45 -0.51 -2.19
N LEU A 73 5.25 -0.35 -2.72
CA LEU A 73 4.67 -1.18 -3.76
C LEU A 73 4.02 -0.30 -4.83
N GLY A 74 3.69 -0.91 -5.96
CA GLY A 74 2.74 -0.33 -6.89
C GLY A 74 1.32 -0.57 -6.41
N THR A 75 0.41 0.34 -6.75
CA THR A 75 -1.00 0.24 -6.42
C THR A 75 -1.83 0.59 -7.65
N SER A 76 -2.86 -0.20 -7.94
CA SER A 76 -3.80 0.05 -9.03
C SER A 76 -5.25 -0.08 -8.57
N VAL A 77 -6.12 0.67 -9.23
CA VAL A 77 -7.58 0.57 -9.08
C VAL A 77 -8.20 0.34 -10.45
N TYR A 78 -9.15 -0.59 -10.51
CA TYR A 78 -9.89 -0.95 -11.70
C TYR A 78 -11.38 -0.66 -11.51
N LEU A 79 -12.04 -0.19 -12.57
CA LEU A 79 -13.49 -0.17 -12.70
C LEU A 79 -13.91 -1.36 -13.56
N GLY A 80 -14.63 -2.31 -12.95
CA GLY A 80 -14.73 -3.66 -13.48
C GLY A 80 -13.33 -4.26 -13.65
N ASN A 81 -13.00 -4.65 -14.88
CA ASN A 81 -11.67 -5.14 -15.25
C ASN A 81 -10.79 -4.10 -15.96
N ARG A 82 -11.21 -2.83 -16.08
CA ARG A 82 -10.41 -1.79 -16.75
C ARG A 82 -9.68 -0.93 -15.72
N ARG A 83 -8.36 -0.82 -15.83
CA ARG A 83 -7.56 -0.01 -14.91
C ARG A 83 -7.91 1.47 -15.08
N ILE A 84 -8.29 2.14 -14.00
CA ILE A 84 -8.67 3.57 -14.02
C ILE A 84 -7.65 4.45 -13.31
N ALA A 85 -6.81 3.87 -12.45
CA ALA A 85 -5.73 4.57 -11.79
C ALA A 85 -4.63 3.60 -11.40
N THR A 86 -3.39 4.10 -11.37
CA THR A 86 -2.25 3.37 -10.86
C THR A 86 -1.16 4.34 -10.46
N TYR A 87 -0.39 3.94 -9.47
CA TYR A 87 0.83 4.63 -9.06
C TYR A 87 1.85 3.58 -8.64
N THR A 88 3.11 3.85 -8.92
CA THR A 88 4.20 2.91 -8.63
C THR A 88 5.25 3.61 -7.80
N SER A 89 5.62 3.01 -6.67
CA SER A 89 6.87 3.38 -6.00
C SER A 89 8.05 3.11 -6.93
N LEU A 90 9.16 3.84 -6.77
CA LEU A 90 10.40 3.61 -7.51
C LEU A 90 10.82 2.11 -7.43
N ASP A 91 10.60 1.51 -6.27
CA ASP A 91 11.02 0.14 -5.97
C ASP A 91 10.11 -0.94 -6.52
N ALA A 92 8.93 -0.57 -6.99
CA ALA A 92 7.91 -1.52 -7.42
C ALA A 92 7.97 -1.83 -8.92
N GLY A 93 8.81 -1.11 -9.68
CA GLY A 93 8.97 -1.27 -11.12
C GLY A 93 8.22 -0.22 -11.93
N PRO A 94 8.00 -0.46 -13.23
CA PRO A 94 7.30 0.50 -14.08
C PRO A 94 5.81 0.54 -13.76
N ALA A 95 5.22 1.74 -13.90
CA ALA A 95 3.77 1.90 -13.83
C ALA A 95 3.11 1.24 -15.03
N PRO A 96 2.16 0.31 -14.82
CA PRO A 96 1.45 -0.30 -15.91
C PRO A 96 0.39 0.70 -16.44
N GLU A 97 -0.09 0.51 -17.66
CA GLU A 97 -0.88 1.56 -18.34
C GLU A 97 -2.29 1.73 -17.73
N VAL A 98 -2.74 2.98 -17.58
CA VAL A 98 -4.15 3.27 -17.25
C VAL A 98 -5.00 3.07 -18.50
N GLY A 99 -6.09 2.33 -18.37
CA GLY A 99 -6.95 1.92 -19.48
C GLY A 99 -6.73 0.46 -19.90
N ALA A 100 -5.61 -0.16 -19.51
CA ALA A 100 -5.36 -1.58 -19.72
C ALA A 100 -6.37 -2.46 -18.97
N TYR A 101 -6.62 -3.66 -19.50
CA TYR A 101 -7.49 -4.64 -18.86
C TYR A 101 -6.70 -5.52 -17.88
N ALA A 102 -7.38 -5.94 -16.82
CA ALA A 102 -6.85 -6.92 -15.88
C ALA A 102 -6.65 -8.28 -16.56
N GLU A 103 -5.61 -8.99 -16.11
CA GLU A 103 -5.31 -10.35 -16.55
C GLU A 103 -6.50 -11.29 -16.33
N ALA A 104 -6.65 -12.29 -17.21
CA ALA A 104 -7.80 -13.19 -17.20
C ALA A 104 -7.98 -13.93 -15.87
N GLU A 105 -6.87 -14.37 -15.26
CA GLU A 105 -6.88 -15.02 -13.95
C GLU A 105 -7.35 -14.09 -12.83
N LEU A 106 -7.02 -12.80 -12.91
CA LEU A 106 -7.46 -11.78 -11.97
C LEU A 106 -8.96 -11.53 -12.12
N VAL A 107 -9.46 -11.45 -13.35
CA VAL A 107 -10.90 -11.29 -13.63
C VAL A 107 -11.69 -12.49 -13.12
N GLU A 108 -11.21 -13.70 -13.37
CA GLU A 108 -11.85 -14.93 -12.92
C GLU A 108 -11.88 -15.03 -11.38
N THR A 109 -10.76 -14.77 -10.72
CA THR A 109 -10.66 -14.92 -9.26
C THR A 109 -11.37 -13.78 -8.52
N VAL A 110 -11.07 -12.54 -8.90
CA VAL A 110 -11.47 -11.36 -8.14
C VAL A 110 -12.88 -10.91 -8.47
N LEU A 111 -13.24 -10.84 -9.74
CA LEU A 111 -14.55 -10.32 -10.15
C LEU A 111 -15.62 -11.42 -10.19
N ARG A 112 -15.30 -12.60 -10.76
CA ARG A 112 -16.28 -13.68 -10.93
C ARG A 112 -16.45 -14.52 -9.65
N LYS A 113 -15.35 -15.04 -9.09
CA LYS A 113 -15.37 -15.84 -7.86
C LYS A 113 -15.49 -14.98 -6.58
N ARG A 114 -15.31 -13.66 -6.70
CA ARG A 114 -15.37 -12.71 -5.57
C ARG A 114 -14.34 -13.00 -4.48
N GLN A 115 -13.17 -13.51 -4.86
CA GLN A 115 -12.13 -13.93 -3.93
C GLN A 115 -10.88 -13.07 -4.09
N PRO A 116 -10.15 -12.79 -2.99
CA PRO A 116 -8.84 -12.17 -3.12
C PRO A 116 -7.89 -13.09 -3.89
N PHE A 117 -7.07 -12.49 -4.74
CA PHE A 117 -5.99 -13.15 -5.45
C PHE A 117 -4.65 -12.80 -4.81
N ARG A 118 -3.73 -13.77 -4.72
CA ARG A 118 -2.34 -13.56 -4.30
C ARG A 118 -1.46 -14.50 -5.12
N GLY A 119 -0.52 -13.95 -5.87
CA GLY A 119 0.34 -14.76 -6.72
C GLY A 119 1.21 -13.91 -7.64
N THR A 120 1.82 -14.57 -8.62
CA THR A 120 2.64 -13.94 -9.64
C THR A 120 1.92 -14.04 -10.97
N LEU A 121 1.72 -12.92 -11.66
CA LEU A 121 1.21 -12.86 -13.04
C LEU A 121 2.22 -12.17 -13.94
N GLU A 122 2.15 -12.40 -15.24
CA GLU A 122 2.96 -11.67 -16.22
C GLU A 122 2.24 -10.42 -16.72
N TRP A 123 2.89 -9.26 -16.63
CA TRP A 123 2.42 -8.02 -17.22
C TRP A 123 3.41 -7.56 -18.28
N ASN A 124 2.99 -7.49 -19.54
CA ASN A 124 3.86 -7.09 -20.66
C ASN A 124 5.20 -7.87 -20.68
N GLY A 125 5.13 -9.17 -20.40
CA GLY A 125 6.31 -10.05 -20.33
C GLY A 125 7.18 -9.87 -19.09
N ARG A 126 6.69 -9.16 -18.06
CA ARG A 126 7.38 -8.99 -16.78
C ARG A 126 6.66 -9.74 -15.67
N PRO A 127 7.29 -10.74 -15.03
CA PRO A 127 6.71 -11.39 -13.87
C PRO A 127 6.53 -10.38 -12.74
N THR A 128 5.31 -10.32 -12.22
CA THR A 128 4.88 -9.34 -11.22
C THR A 128 4.18 -10.07 -10.10
N MET A 129 4.74 -9.97 -8.88
CA MET A 129 4.07 -10.45 -7.67
C MET A 129 2.99 -9.45 -7.28
N LEU A 130 1.76 -9.92 -7.09
CA LEU A 130 0.65 -9.04 -6.75
C LEU A 130 -0.36 -9.70 -5.83
N ALA A 131 -1.08 -8.85 -5.12
CA ALA A 131 -2.30 -9.23 -4.44
C ALA A 131 -3.42 -8.30 -4.89
N ALA A 132 -4.59 -8.88 -5.12
CA ALA A 132 -5.76 -8.14 -5.55
C ALA A 132 -7.00 -8.60 -4.80
N ARG A 133 -8.00 -7.73 -4.75
CA ARG A 133 -9.24 -7.97 -4.03
C ARG A 133 -10.42 -7.30 -4.72
N PRO A 134 -11.64 -7.83 -4.53
CA PRO A 134 -12.84 -7.21 -5.07
C PRO A 134 -13.12 -5.88 -4.37
N LEU A 135 -13.49 -4.87 -5.15
CA LEU A 135 -14.09 -3.64 -4.61
C LEU A 135 -15.61 -3.75 -4.74
N PHE A 136 -16.32 -3.53 -3.65
CA PHE A 136 -17.79 -3.52 -3.65
C PHE A 136 -18.34 -2.09 -3.55
N ALA A 137 -19.50 -1.87 -4.17
CA ALA A 137 -20.28 -0.66 -3.94
C ALA A 137 -20.80 -0.66 -2.49
N SER A 138 -21.01 0.54 -1.94
CA SER A 138 -21.51 0.66 -0.56
C SER A 138 -22.99 0.27 -0.39
N ASP A 139 -23.76 0.20 -1.47
CA ASP A 139 -25.16 -0.19 -1.48
C ASP A 139 -25.34 -1.65 -1.87
N LYS A 140 -25.79 -2.46 -0.90
CA LYS A 140 -26.13 -3.88 -1.06
C LYS A 140 -25.04 -4.70 -1.77
N PRO A 141 -23.86 -4.87 -1.14
CA PRO A 141 -22.74 -5.65 -1.70
C PRO A 141 -23.09 -7.12 -1.97
N GLU A 142 -24.13 -7.64 -1.30
CA GLU A 142 -24.67 -8.98 -1.53
C GLU A 142 -25.40 -9.10 -2.88
N GLU A 143 -26.08 -8.03 -3.31
CA GLU A 143 -27.03 -7.99 -4.43
C GLU A 143 -26.31 -7.66 -5.76
N TYR A 144 -25.24 -6.85 -5.68
CA TYR A 144 -24.40 -6.48 -6.82
C TYR A 144 -23.01 -7.11 -6.71
N GLY A 145 -22.48 -7.65 -7.81
CA GLY A 145 -21.11 -8.15 -7.85
C GLY A 145 -20.06 -7.04 -7.64
N PRO A 146 -18.77 -7.41 -7.51
CA PRO A 146 -17.69 -6.43 -7.39
C PRO A 146 -17.74 -5.41 -8.52
N ILE A 147 -17.63 -4.12 -8.18
CA ILE A 147 -17.61 -3.01 -9.14
C ILE A 147 -16.20 -2.73 -9.67
N GLY A 148 -15.18 -3.35 -9.10
CA GLY A 148 -13.79 -3.10 -9.44
C GLY A 148 -12.82 -4.05 -8.77
N ILE A 149 -11.53 -3.80 -9.03
CA ILE A 149 -10.40 -4.52 -8.43
C ILE A 149 -9.51 -3.50 -7.74
N LEU A 150 -9.07 -3.81 -6.54
CA LEU A 150 -7.97 -3.12 -5.87
C LEU A 150 -6.75 -4.02 -5.89
N GLU A 151 -5.60 -3.47 -6.26
CA GLU A 151 -4.40 -4.26 -6.53
C GLU A 151 -3.18 -3.55 -5.95
N ALA A 152 -2.27 -4.33 -5.37
CA ALA A 152 -0.92 -3.91 -5.07
C ALA A 152 0.08 -4.90 -5.65
N TYR A 153 1.22 -4.41 -6.14
CA TYR A 153 2.13 -5.21 -6.95
C TYR A 153 3.60 -4.83 -6.79
N GLN A 154 4.48 -5.75 -7.19
CA GLN A 154 5.93 -5.64 -7.22
C GLN A 154 6.45 -6.35 -8.46
N ASP A 155 7.12 -5.62 -9.34
CA ASP A 155 7.87 -6.19 -10.46
C ASP A 155 9.04 -7.04 -9.91
N VAL A 156 9.11 -8.30 -10.34
CA VAL A 156 10.08 -9.27 -9.85
C VAL A 156 11.49 -8.94 -10.33
N GLY A 157 11.63 -8.46 -11.57
CA GLY A 157 12.92 -8.06 -12.12
C GLY A 157 13.53 -6.90 -11.34
N THR A 158 12.74 -5.87 -11.08
CA THR A 158 13.13 -4.70 -10.30
C THR A 158 13.53 -5.09 -8.89
N LEU A 159 12.75 -5.96 -8.23
CA LEU A 159 13.10 -6.49 -6.90
C LEU A 159 14.42 -7.25 -6.91
N ARG A 160 14.64 -8.10 -7.92
CA ARG A 160 15.87 -8.88 -8.06
C ARG A 160 17.08 -7.96 -8.27
N ASP A 161 16.95 -6.97 -9.14
CA ASP A 161 18.02 -6.01 -9.42
C ASP A 161 18.39 -5.19 -8.17
N MET A 162 17.39 -4.82 -7.36
CA MET A 162 17.61 -4.16 -6.08
C MET A 162 18.34 -5.03 -5.07
N LEU A 163 17.96 -6.31 -4.96
CA LEU A 163 18.63 -7.26 -4.09
C LEU A 163 20.09 -7.47 -4.52
N ALA A 164 20.33 -7.66 -5.83
CA ALA A 164 21.68 -7.80 -6.38
C ALA A 164 22.53 -6.54 -6.13
N ALA A 165 21.97 -5.34 -6.28
CA ALA A 165 22.67 -4.10 -6.01
C ALA A 165 23.02 -3.94 -4.52
N SER A 166 22.12 -4.32 -3.61
CA SER A 166 22.37 -4.28 -2.17
C SER A 166 23.42 -5.30 -1.73
N TRP A 167 23.45 -6.49 -2.35
CA TRP A 167 24.52 -7.47 -2.18
C TRP A 167 25.89 -6.92 -2.58
N ARG A 168 26.00 -6.32 -3.78
CA ARG A 168 27.26 -5.74 -4.27
C ARG A 168 27.83 -4.63 -3.38
N ARG A 169 26.98 -3.93 -2.64
CA ARG A 169 27.39 -2.85 -1.71
C ARG A 169 27.92 -3.37 -0.35
N GLY A 170 28.01 -4.69 -0.15
CA GLY A 170 28.54 -5.28 1.07
C GLY A 170 27.57 -5.31 2.25
N ALA A 171 26.26 -5.18 1.99
CA ALA A 171 25.24 -5.13 3.06
C ALA A 171 24.87 -6.52 3.64
N ALA A 172 25.44 -7.62 3.14
CA ALA A 172 25.14 -8.95 3.64
C ALA A 172 26.20 -9.98 3.24
N GLU A 173 26.88 -10.57 4.22
CA GLU A 173 27.49 -11.90 4.09
C GLU A 173 26.43 -13.01 4.18
N ASP A 174 25.23 -12.69 4.71
CA ASP A 174 24.11 -13.61 4.98
C ASP A 174 22.76 -13.10 4.39
N PRO A 175 22.03 -13.91 3.60
CA PRO A 175 20.63 -13.71 3.20
C PRO A 175 19.72 -13.06 4.25
N ALA A 176 19.82 -13.45 5.52
CA ALA A 176 18.94 -12.95 6.57
C ALA A 176 19.16 -11.47 6.87
N THR A 177 20.39 -10.97 6.75
CA THR A 177 20.75 -9.57 6.96
C THR A 177 20.20 -8.68 5.85
N LEU A 178 20.29 -9.13 4.61
CA LEU A 178 19.69 -8.43 3.47
C LEU A 178 18.17 -8.30 3.60
N VAL A 179 17.50 -9.38 3.98
CA VAL A 179 16.05 -9.38 4.20
C VAL A 179 15.69 -8.37 5.29
N ARG A 180 16.45 -8.31 6.38
CA ARG A 180 16.24 -7.34 7.47
C ARG A 180 16.44 -5.89 7.01
N ALA A 181 17.51 -5.60 6.28
CA ALA A 181 17.79 -4.26 5.75
C ALA A 181 16.66 -3.75 4.85
N LEU A 182 16.17 -4.59 3.93
CA LEU A 182 15.06 -4.25 3.05
C LEU A 182 13.74 -4.00 3.82
N HIS A 183 13.50 -4.71 4.92
CA HIS A 183 12.35 -4.44 5.78
C HIS A 183 12.49 -3.12 6.55
N ALA A 184 13.69 -2.80 7.04
CA ALA A 184 13.92 -1.56 7.77
C ALA A 184 13.68 -0.31 6.90
N GLU A 185 14.08 -0.35 5.63
CA GLU A 185 13.82 0.72 4.65
C GLU A 185 12.31 0.91 4.42
N ARG A 186 11.58 -0.20 4.24
CA ARG A 186 10.13 -0.21 4.01
C ARG A 186 9.33 0.25 5.23
N LEU A 187 9.80 -0.07 6.45
CA LEU A 187 9.21 0.45 7.70
C LEU A 187 9.28 1.98 7.74
N GLY A 188 10.35 2.59 7.23
CA GLY A 188 10.48 4.04 7.11
C GLY A 188 9.29 4.65 6.37
N ALA A 189 8.96 4.12 5.19
CA ALA A 189 7.88 4.65 4.37
C ALA A 189 6.49 4.49 5.01
N VAL A 190 6.23 3.36 5.70
CA VAL A 190 5.00 3.18 6.50
C VAL A 190 4.92 4.22 7.61
N THR A 191 6.00 4.42 8.36
CA THR A 191 6.02 5.38 9.48
C THR A 191 5.80 6.82 9.02
N GLU A 192 6.32 7.20 7.85
CA GLU A 192 6.07 8.52 7.25
C GLU A 192 4.59 8.71 6.88
N PHE A 193 3.95 7.69 6.33
CA PHE A 193 2.52 7.76 6.01
C PHE A 193 1.66 7.88 7.27
N VAL A 194 1.92 7.07 8.29
CA VAL A 194 1.18 7.13 9.56
C VAL A 194 1.41 8.48 10.25
N ASP A 195 2.62 9.03 10.21
CA ASP A 195 2.91 10.39 10.70
C ASP A 195 2.08 11.45 9.97
N ASP A 196 1.98 11.36 8.63
CA ASP A 196 1.18 12.31 7.85
C ASP A 196 -0.32 12.24 8.20
N VAL A 197 -0.85 11.04 8.40
CA VAL A 197 -2.23 10.83 8.86
C VAL A 197 -2.44 11.42 10.25
N ALA A 198 -1.52 11.14 11.19
CA ALA A 198 -1.58 11.67 12.54
C ALA A 198 -1.59 13.22 12.54
N ARG A 199 -0.74 13.87 11.73
CA ARG A 199 -0.73 15.33 11.60
C ARG A 199 -2.04 15.90 11.06
N ARG A 200 -2.65 15.25 10.06
CA ARG A 200 -3.95 15.67 9.52
C ARG A 200 -5.06 15.52 10.54
N LEU A 201 -5.09 14.40 11.27
CA LEU A 201 -6.04 14.17 12.35
C LEU A 201 -5.90 15.25 13.44
N GLN A 202 -4.68 15.62 13.79
CA GLN A 202 -4.41 16.71 14.74
C GLN A 202 -5.01 18.04 14.26
N LEU A 203 -4.80 18.40 12.99
CA LEU A 203 -5.32 19.63 12.41
C LEU A 203 -6.85 19.61 12.31
N LEU A 204 -7.44 18.50 11.91
CA LEU A 204 -8.89 18.31 11.85
C LEU A 204 -9.52 18.42 13.25
N ALA A 205 -8.90 17.80 14.25
CA ALA A 205 -9.30 17.87 15.65
C ALA A 205 -9.20 19.31 16.19
N LEU A 206 -8.14 20.04 15.86
CA LEU A 206 -7.96 21.43 16.28
C LEU A 206 -9.03 22.34 15.65
N ASN A 207 -9.20 22.27 14.34
CA ASN A 207 -10.21 23.04 13.61
C ASN A 207 -11.62 22.72 14.10
N GLY A 208 -11.92 21.44 14.31
CA GLY A 208 -13.19 21.00 14.85
C GLY A 208 -13.45 21.52 16.27
N ASN A 209 -12.43 21.57 17.13
CA ASN A 209 -12.54 22.16 18.46
C ASN A 209 -12.83 23.67 18.41
N ILE A 210 -12.23 24.41 17.46
CA ILE A 210 -12.52 25.84 17.25
C ILE A 210 -13.99 26.03 16.85
N ILE A 211 -14.48 25.25 15.89
CA ILE A 211 -15.88 25.31 15.45
C ILE A 211 -16.83 24.89 16.58
N ALA A 212 -16.50 23.86 17.35
CA ALA A 212 -17.26 23.41 18.51
C ALA A 212 -17.29 24.45 19.65
N ALA A 213 -16.27 25.30 19.76
CA ALA A 213 -16.26 26.43 20.68
C ALA A 213 -17.15 27.57 20.16
N GLN A 214 -17.06 27.89 18.86
CA GLN A 214 -17.90 28.90 18.21
C GLN A 214 -19.40 28.56 18.28
N ALA A 215 -19.75 27.28 18.17
CA ALA A 215 -21.13 26.80 18.28
C ALA A 215 -21.69 26.78 19.72
N GLY A 216 -20.88 27.15 20.73
CA GLY A 216 -21.30 27.22 22.13
C GLY A 216 -21.88 25.89 22.64
N ASP A 217 -23.10 25.93 23.16
CA ASP A 217 -23.80 24.77 23.71
C ASP A 217 -24.13 23.69 22.67
N HIS A 218 -24.33 24.09 21.40
CA HIS A 218 -24.60 23.17 20.29
C HIS A 218 -23.34 22.39 19.85
N GLY A 219 -22.15 22.87 20.20
CA GLY A 219 -20.87 22.22 19.86
C GLY A 219 -20.40 21.17 20.86
N ARG A 220 -21.11 20.94 21.98
CA ARG A 220 -20.64 20.05 23.07
C ARG A 220 -20.35 18.62 22.62
N ALA A 221 -21.26 18.01 21.85
CA ALA A 221 -21.07 16.64 21.34
C ALA A 221 -19.93 16.55 20.33
N PHE A 222 -19.80 17.54 19.45
CA PHE A 222 -18.73 17.60 18.46
C PHE A 222 -17.35 17.76 19.10
N ARG A 223 -17.26 18.50 20.22
CA ARG A 223 -16.02 18.65 21.00
C ARG A 223 -15.47 17.33 21.55
N VAL A 224 -16.35 16.41 21.94
CA VAL A 224 -15.94 15.08 22.40
C VAL A 224 -15.30 14.29 21.26
N VAL A 225 -15.90 14.33 20.07
CA VAL A 225 -15.33 13.70 18.86
C VAL A 225 -13.98 14.31 18.50
N CYS A 226 -13.85 15.64 18.51
CA CYS A 226 -12.58 16.30 18.22
C CYS A 226 -11.48 15.97 19.24
N ARG A 227 -11.83 15.78 20.53
CA ARG A 227 -10.88 15.31 21.54
C ARG A 227 -10.40 13.90 21.25
N GLU A 228 -11.30 13.00 20.86
CA GLU A 228 -10.94 11.62 20.52
C GLU A 228 -10.02 11.56 19.29
N LEU A 229 -10.32 12.35 18.26
CA LEU A 229 -9.46 12.48 17.08
C LEU A 229 -8.06 13.01 17.44
N GLY A 230 -7.97 13.96 18.36
CA GLY A 230 -6.68 14.46 18.87
C GLY A 230 -5.90 13.42 19.67
N SER A 231 -6.59 12.62 20.49
CA SER A 231 -5.99 11.50 21.24
C SER A 231 -5.43 10.43 20.30
N LEU A 232 -6.21 10.04 19.28
CA LEU A 232 -5.78 9.07 18.25
C LEU A 232 -4.59 9.58 17.45
N ALA A 233 -4.57 10.87 17.12
CA ALA A 233 -3.43 11.50 16.45
C ALA A 233 -2.15 11.39 17.28
N GLU A 234 -2.23 11.66 18.59
CA GLU A 234 -1.06 11.59 19.47
C GLU A 234 -0.56 10.16 19.68
N GLN A 235 -1.48 9.22 19.94
CA GLN A 235 -1.14 7.79 20.02
C GLN A 235 -0.47 7.28 18.74
N SER A 236 -0.93 7.74 17.57
CA SER A 236 -0.33 7.37 16.29
C SER A 236 1.11 7.88 16.15
N LYS A 237 1.41 9.08 16.65
CA LYS A 237 2.79 9.62 16.67
C LYS A 237 3.70 8.82 17.60
N ASP A 238 3.21 8.45 18.77
CA ASP A 238 3.98 7.66 19.74
C ASP A 238 4.37 6.30 19.16
N VAL A 239 3.40 5.61 18.53
CA VAL A 239 3.65 4.33 17.83
C VAL A 239 4.64 4.53 16.69
N VAL A 240 4.51 5.60 15.90
CA VAL A 240 5.45 5.91 14.82
C VAL A 240 6.87 6.14 15.36
N ALA A 241 7.02 6.88 16.44
CA ALA A 241 8.32 7.13 17.06
C ALA A 241 8.95 5.84 17.60
N GLU A 242 8.16 4.98 18.22
CA GLU A 242 8.62 3.68 18.70
C GLU A 242 9.06 2.76 17.55
N VAL A 243 8.27 2.68 16.48
CA VAL A 243 8.62 1.88 15.29
C VAL A 243 9.88 2.40 14.61
N ARG A 244 10.07 3.73 14.51
CA ARG A 244 11.30 4.33 13.99
C ARG A 244 12.52 3.91 14.82
N ARG A 245 12.41 3.99 16.15
CA ARG A 245 13.48 3.55 17.06
C ARG A 245 13.81 2.07 16.87
N LEU A 246 12.81 1.19 16.81
CA LEU A 246 13.00 -0.24 16.55
C LEU A 246 13.68 -0.49 15.19
N GLY A 247 13.32 0.27 14.15
CA GLY A 247 13.93 0.19 12.83
C GLY A 247 15.37 0.71 12.77
N GLU A 248 15.74 1.68 13.60
CA GLU A 248 17.13 2.14 13.77
C GLU A 248 17.97 1.16 14.58
N ASP A 249 17.40 0.53 15.60
CA ASP A 249 18.07 -0.50 16.41
C ASP A 249 18.33 -1.76 15.60
N ALA A 250 17.39 -2.16 14.74
CA ALA A 250 17.58 -3.26 13.78
C ALA A 250 18.67 -2.97 12.74
N ARG A 251 18.98 -1.69 12.47
CA ARG A 251 20.08 -1.28 11.59
C ARG A 251 21.43 -1.19 12.32
N ARG A 252 21.44 -0.92 13.63
CA ARG A 252 22.66 -0.80 14.45
C ARG A 252 23.15 -2.10 15.07
N SER A 253 22.31 -3.14 15.10
CA SER A 253 22.69 -4.47 15.60
C SER A 253 23.47 -5.27 14.55
N GLU A 254 24.54 -4.66 14.03
CA GLU A 254 25.63 -5.32 13.29
C GLU A 254 26.79 -5.56 14.27
N PRO A 255 27.32 -6.78 14.41
CA PRO A 255 28.71 -6.93 14.83
C PRO A 255 29.63 -6.59 13.64
N ALA A 256 30.69 -5.84 13.92
CA ALA A 256 31.77 -5.51 12.99
C ALA A 256 32.59 -6.73 12.57
#